data_AF-A0A2V7SDA4-F1
#
_entry.id   AF-A0A2V7SDA4-F1
#
_cell.length_a   1.000
_cell.length_b   1.000
_cell.length_c   1.000
_cell.angle_alpha   90.00
_cell.angle_beta   90.00
_cell.angle_gamma   90.00
#
_symmetry.space_group_name_H-M   'P 1'
#
loop_
_entity.id
_entity.type
_entity.pdbx_description
1 polymer ?
#
loop_
_entity_poly.entity_id
_entity_poly.type
_entity_poly.pdbx_seq_one_letter_code
_entity_poly.pdbx_strand_id
1 'polypeptide(L)'
;MVSGALWLVLALQASPSPSTHPASPRFPRPPTPDVRASVDRRRLASGEELTLTVRARTRSAEPVGIVLPSLTGFAIVGSREVTEVVVEGAGGPLRTTIRELRLRADRAGDLVIGPVRARQGGQTVATDPIAVTVDSAAAGLAARLSPLARGRIATAPAPLRNDRVALTVTLPGDTVIVGQQLDIVAAAWFPRELRAQLRRAPIITLQTPEGVWGYPGAAPAEVAASRLVRGEWMDLFVAHQVVF
;
A
#
# COMPACT_ATOMS: atom_id res chain seq x y z
N MET A 1 -60.82 -85.99 4.46
CA MET A 1 -61.48 -85.22 3.39
C MET A 1 -61.92 -83.89 3.98
N VAL A 2 -61.43 -82.79 3.40
CA VAL A 2 -61.93 -81.39 3.45
C VAL A 2 -61.97 -80.74 4.85
N SER A 3 -61.00 -79.90 5.25
CA SER A 3 -60.69 -78.52 4.82
C SER A 3 -61.72 -77.47 5.30
N GLY A 4 -61.24 -76.41 5.94
CA GLY A 4 -62.05 -75.24 6.30
C GLY A 4 -61.42 -74.36 7.38
N ALA A 5 -60.51 -73.47 6.97
CA ALA A 5 -59.86 -72.46 7.80
C ALA A 5 -60.79 -71.29 8.15
N LEU A 6 -60.61 -70.67 9.33
CA LEU A 6 -60.77 -69.23 9.48
C LEU A 6 -60.01 -68.68 10.70
N TRP A 7 -59.46 -67.49 10.50
CA TRP A 7 -58.49 -66.75 11.29
C TRP A 7 -59.04 -66.11 12.58
N LEU A 8 -58.19 -65.93 13.59
CA LEU A 8 -58.23 -64.74 14.44
C LEU A 8 -56.82 -64.38 14.94
N VAL A 9 -56.44 -63.13 14.68
CA VAL A 9 -55.20 -62.47 15.11
C VAL A 9 -55.40 -61.92 16.53
N LEU A 10 -54.43 -62.11 17.42
CA LEU A 10 -54.29 -61.28 18.62
C LEU A 10 -52.83 -60.86 18.83
N ALA A 11 -52.66 -59.58 19.10
CA ALA A 11 -51.44 -58.80 18.99
C ALA A 11 -50.46 -59.04 20.15
N LEU A 12 -49.16 -59.12 19.81
CA LEU A 12 -48.07 -59.04 20.78
C LEU A 12 -47.48 -57.63 20.73
N GLN A 13 -47.75 -56.82 21.76
CA GLN A 13 -47.00 -55.59 22.03
C GLN A 13 -45.62 -55.96 22.58
N ALA A 14 -44.56 -55.70 21.82
CA ALA A 14 -43.20 -55.64 22.32
C ALA A 14 -42.72 -54.18 22.31
N SER A 15 -42.26 -53.71 23.47
CA SER A 15 -41.74 -52.36 23.67
C SER A 15 -40.52 -52.06 22.79
N PRO A 16 -40.38 -50.85 22.22
CA PRO A 16 -39.19 -50.48 21.47
C PRO A 16 -38.01 -50.18 22.41
N SER A 17 -36.90 -50.87 22.21
CA SER A 17 -35.59 -50.52 22.77
C SER A 17 -35.18 -49.10 22.33
N PRO A 18 -34.70 -48.22 23.23
CA PRO A 18 -34.19 -46.92 22.82
C PRO A 18 -32.92 -47.09 21.98
N SER A 19 -33.03 -46.55 20.77
CA SER A 19 -32.08 -46.52 19.68
C SER A 19 -30.73 -45.93 20.09
N THR A 20 -29.66 -46.70 19.91
CA THR A 20 -28.30 -46.16 19.85
C THR A 20 -28.22 -45.18 18.68
N HIS A 21 -28.25 -43.88 18.96
CA HIS A 21 -27.97 -42.85 17.97
C HIS A 21 -26.58 -43.13 17.38
N PRO A 22 -26.42 -43.29 16.05
CA PRO A 22 -25.09 -43.41 15.48
C PRO A 22 -24.34 -42.10 15.79
N ALA A 23 -23.22 -42.22 16.49
CA ALA A 23 -22.31 -41.11 16.70
C ALA A 23 -22.05 -40.46 15.33
N SER A 24 -22.37 -39.17 15.19
CA SER A 24 -22.10 -38.44 13.96
C SER A 24 -20.65 -38.66 13.56
N PRO A 25 -20.34 -39.00 12.30
CA PRO A 25 -18.97 -39.19 11.88
C PRO A 25 -18.22 -37.90 12.18
N ARG A 26 -17.25 -37.98 13.11
CA ARG A 26 -16.29 -36.89 13.31
C ARG A 26 -15.43 -36.87 12.05
N PHE A 27 -15.84 -36.08 11.07
CA PHE A 27 -14.97 -35.78 9.94
C PHE A 27 -13.68 -35.20 10.52
N PRO A 28 -12.51 -35.69 10.09
CA PRO A 28 -11.25 -35.10 10.50
C PRO A 28 -11.31 -33.60 10.16
N ARG A 29 -10.93 -32.74 11.12
CA ARG A 29 -10.86 -31.30 10.86
C ARG A 29 -9.97 -31.07 9.64
N PRO A 30 -10.39 -30.23 8.68
CA PRO A 30 -9.55 -29.94 7.54
C PRO A 30 -8.21 -29.38 8.03
N PRO A 31 -7.08 -29.74 7.39
CA PRO A 31 -5.78 -29.23 7.76
C PRO A 31 -5.78 -27.70 7.70
N THR A 32 -5.23 -27.07 8.74
CA THR A 32 -5.13 -25.61 8.85
C THR A 32 -4.28 -25.06 7.69
N PRO A 33 -4.72 -23.97 7.02
CA PRO A 33 -3.95 -23.39 5.94
C PRO A 33 -2.63 -22.77 6.45
N ASP A 34 -1.53 -22.96 5.72
CA ASP A 34 -0.28 -22.23 5.93
C ASP A 34 -0.39 -20.88 5.21
N VAL A 35 -0.24 -19.79 5.96
CA VAL A 35 -0.43 -18.42 5.45
C VAL A 35 0.80 -17.60 5.72
N ARG A 36 1.30 -16.93 4.68
CA ARG A 36 2.43 -16.01 4.77
C ARG A 36 2.10 -14.70 4.06
N ALA A 37 2.56 -13.60 4.64
CA ALA A 37 2.48 -12.28 4.05
C ALA A 37 3.88 -11.66 4.02
N SER A 38 4.24 -11.04 2.90
CA SER A 38 5.53 -10.40 2.71
C SER A 38 5.39 -9.16 1.83
N VAL A 39 6.29 -8.21 2.03
CA VAL A 39 6.43 -7.04 1.15
C VAL A 39 7.77 -7.12 0.41
N ASP A 40 7.82 -6.56 -0.80
CA ASP A 40 9.05 -6.43 -1.58
C ASP A 40 10.07 -5.47 -0.93
N ARG A 41 9.59 -4.44 -0.24
CA ARG A 41 10.40 -3.47 0.48
C ARG A 41 9.73 -3.01 1.78
N ARG A 42 10.54 -2.67 2.79
CA ARG A 42 10.08 -2.18 4.11
C ARG A 42 10.42 -0.71 4.37
N ARG A 43 11.11 -0.06 3.42
CA ARG A 43 11.43 1.36 3.48
C ARG A 43 11.20 1.98 2.11
N LEU A 44 10.49 3.10 2.06
CA LEU A 44 10.13 3.82 0.84
C LEU A 44 9.83 5.28 1.14
N ALA A 45 9.82 6.14 0.13
CA ALA A 45 9.34 7.50 0.28
C ALA A 45 7.80 7.57 0.19
N SER A 46 7.20 8.61 0.76
CA SER A 46 5.80 8.96 0.49
C SER A 46 5.56 9.04 -1.03
N GLY A 47 4.39 8.58 -1.50
CA GLY A 47 4.07 8.53 -2.93
C GLY A 47 4.63 7.33 -3.68
N GLU A 48 5.64 6.63 -3.16
CA GLU A 48 6.15 5.39 -3.77
C GLU A 48 5.23 4.20 -3.50
N GLU A 49 5.39 3.16 -4.31
CA GLU A 49 4.63 1.93 -4.23
C GLU A 49 5.44 0.78 -3.65
N LEU A 50 4.77 -0.13 -2.95
CA LEU A 50 5.27 -1.45 -2.56
C LEU A 50 4.28 -2.54 -2.97
N THR A 51 4.75 -3.77 -3.04
CA THR A 51 3.90 -4.93 -3.33
C THR A 51 3.77 -5.81 -2.10
N LEU A 52 2.54 -5.99 -1.61
CA LEU A 52 2.20 -6.96 -0.57
C LEU A 52 1.78 -8.26 -1.25
N THR A 53 2.52 -9.33 -1.01
CA THR A 53 2.21 -10.69 -1.47
C THR A 53 1.75 -11.53 -0.30
N VAL A 54 0.55 -12.08 -0.41
CA VAL A 54 -0.03 -13.03 0.53
C VAL A 54 -0.11 -14.38 -0.15
N ARG A 55 0.45 -15.41 0.49
CA ARG A 55 0.40 -16.79 0.01
C ARG A 55 -0.28 -17.66 1.05
N ALA A 56 -1.38 -18.29 0.67
CA ALA A 56 -2.08 -19.27 1.48
C ALA A 56 -2.01 -20.65 0.80
N ARG A 57 -1.56 -21.67 1.53
CA ARG A 57 -1.44 -23.06 1.06
C ARG A 57 -2.31 -23.97 1.90
N THR A 58 -3.04 -24.87 1.25
CA THR A 58 -3.92 -25.83 1.93
C THR A 58 -4.00 -27.14 1.16
N ARG A 59 -4.23 -28.25 1.88
CA ARG A 59 -4.57 -29.57 1.30
C ARG A 59 -6.06 -29.90 1.43
N SER A 60 -6.88 -28.95 1.88
CA SER A 60 -8.33 -29.12 1.96
C SER A 60 -9.00 -28.73 0.64
N ALA A 61 -10.12 -29.40 0.34
CA ALA A 61 -10.99 -29.06 -0.79
C ALA A 61 -11.81 -27.78 -0.54
N GLU A 62 -11.95 -27.36 0.73
CA GLU A 62 -12.64 -26.11 1.08
C GLU A 62 -11.88 -24.88 0.54
N PRO A 63 -12.56 -23.86 -0.01
CA PRO A 63 -11.91 -22.66 -0.50
C PRO A 63 -11.27 -21.85 0.64
N VAL A 64 -10.11 -21.24 0.37
CA VAL A 64 -9.45 -20.31 1.28
C VAL A 64 -9.79 -18.89 0.87
N GLY A 65 -10.40 -18.12 1.78
CA GLY A 65 -10.63 -16.70 1.61
C GLY A 65 -9.56 -15.87 2.31
N ILE A 66 -8.91 -14.95 1.60
CA ILE A 66 -7.96 -13.97 2.18
C ILE A 66 -8.74 -12.70 2.56
N VAL A 67 -8.69 -12.33 3.83
CA VAL A 67 -9.28 -11.11 4.37
C VAL A 67 -8.16 -10.07 4.53
N LEU A 68 -8.33 -8.93 3.86
CA LEU A 68 -7.35 -7.85 3.89
C LEU A 68 -7.30 -7.19 5.28
N PRO A 69 -6.10 -6.83 5.76
CA PRO A 69 -5.94 -6.11 7.02
C PRO A 69 -6.30 -4.63 6.86
N SER A 70 -6.24 -3.87 7.96
CA SER A 70 -6.18 -2.41 7.89
C SER A 70 -4.90 -1.99 7.16
N LEU A 71 -5.06 -1.12 6.15
CA LEU A 71 -3.97 -0.56 5.35
C LEU A 71 -3.81 0.94 5.64
N THR A 72 -3.85 1.32 6.91
CA THR A 72 -3.78 2.72 7.34
C THR A 72 -2.51 3.39 6.82
N GLY A 73 -2.66 4.45 6.02
CA GLY A 73 -1.55 5.17 5.39
C GLY A 73 -1.10 4.63 4.02
N PHE A 74 -1.80 3.62 3.49
CA PHE A 74 -1.59 3.09 2.15
C PHE A 74 -2.87 3.11 1.31
N ALA A 75 -2.78 3.58 0.06
CA ALA A 75 -3.81 3.41 -0.94
C ALA A 75 -3.57 2.15 -1.78
N ILE A 76 -4.63 1.37 -2.04
CA ILE A 76 -4.56 0.26 -3.00
C ILE A 76 -4.61 0.83 -4.42
N VAL A 77 -3.57 0.59 -5.20
CA VAL A 77 -3.48 1.01 -6.63
C VAL A 77 -3.60 -0.17 -7.59
N GLY A 78 -3.55 -1.40 -7.08
CA GLY A 78 -3.82 -2.61 -7.86
C GLY A 78 -3.99 -3.82 -6.96
N SER A 79 -4.75 -4.80 -7.44
CA SER A 79 -4.96 -6.07 -6.77
C SER A 79 -5.00 -7.19 -7.81
N ARG A 80 -4.38 -8.31 -7.49
CA ARG A 80 -4.44 -9.55 -8.28
C ARG A 80 -4.56 -10.72 -7.33
N GLU A 81 -5.37 -11.71 -7.70
CA GLU A 81 -5.47 -12.97 -6.98
C GLU A 81 -5.40 -14.12 -7.98
N VAL A 82 -4.59 -15.13 -7.67
CA VAL A 82 -4.42 -16.33 -8.48
C VAL A 82 -4.51 -17.53 -7.54
N THR A 83 -5.27 -18.55 -7.94
CA THR A 83 -5.29 -19.84 -7.23
C THR A 83 -4.78 -20.91 -8.16
N GLU A 84 -3.73 -21.59 -7.72
CA GLU A 84 -3.15 -22.75 -8.39
C GLU A 84 -3.57 -24.01 -7.64
N VAL A 85 -3.95 -25.04 -8.39
CA VAL A 85 -4.30 -26.35 -7.85
C VAL A 85 -3.36 -27.38 -8.47
N VAL A 86 -2.55 -28.01 -7.62
CA VAL A 86 -1.69 -29.12 -8.01
C VAL A 86 -2.27 -30.41 -7.46
N VAL A 87 -2.46 -31.40 -8.32
CA VAL A 87 -2.94 -32.73 -7.92
C VAL A 87 -1.71 -33.64 -7.77
N GLU A 88 -1.20 -33.78 -6.55
CA GLU A 88 -0.06 -34.65 -6.24
C GLU A 88 -0.51 -35.96 -5.58
N GLY A 89 -0.48 -37.06 -6.34
CA GLY A 89 -0.53 -38.45 -5.84
C GLY A 89 -1.47 -38.72 -4.65
N ALA A 90 -1.07 -39.62 -3.75
CA ALA A 90 -1.89 -40.09 -2.62
C ALA A 90 -2.20 -39.04 -1.52
N GLY A 91 -1.73 -37.79 -1.66
CA GLY A 91 -1.81 -36.74 -0.63
C GLY A 91 -2.98 -35.75 -0.76
N GLY A 92 -3.81 -35.89 -1.80
CA GLY A 92 -4.91 -34.96 -2.10
C GLY A 92 -4.47 -33.67 -2.80
N PRO A 93 -5.41 -32.86 -3.33
CA PRO A 93 -5.09 -31.66 -4.08
C PRO A 93 -4.45 -30.58 -3.18
N LEU A 94 -3.28 -30.10 -3.55
CA LEU A 94 -2.62 -28.95 -2.94
C LEU A 94 -3.08 -27.67 -3.64
N ARG A 95 -3.75 -26.80 -2.90
CA ARG A 95 -4.18 -25.48 -3.39
C ARG A 95 -3.25 -24.40 -2.84
N THR A 96 -2.75 -23.55 -3.72
CA THR A 96 -2.02 -22.33 -3.36
C THR A 96 -2.78 -21.12 -3.88
N THR A 97 -3.27 -20.27 -2.99
CA THR A 97 -3.83 -18.96 -3.33
C THR A 97 -2.77 -17.89 -3.08
N ILE A 98 -2.48 -17.09 -4.10
CA ILE A 98 -1.58 -15.94 -4.04
C ILE A 98 -2.41 -14.68 -4.30
N ARG A 99 -2.39 -13.75 -3.35
CA ARG A 99 -2.99 -12.42 -3.50
C ARG A 99 -1.91 -11.36 -3.43
N GLU A 100 -1.82 -10.57 -4.48
CA GLU A 100 -0.89 -9.45 -4.61
C GLU A 100 -1.65 -8.14 -4.56
N LEU A 101 -1.17 -7.21 -3.74
CA LEU A 101 -1.66 -5.85 -3.66
C LEU A 101 -0.52 -4.89 -3.97
N ARG A 102 -0.74 -3.99 -4.92
CA ARG A 102 0.11 -2.81 -5.09
C ARG A 102 -0.42 -1.70 -4.20
N LEU A 103 0.43 -1.22 -3.31
CA LEU A 103 0.10 -0.26 -2.26
C LEU A 103 0.97 0.99 -2.44
N ARG A 104 0.34 2.16 -2.55
CA ARG A 104 1.04 3.45 -2.59
C ARG A 104 1.01 4.09 -1.21
N ALA A 105 2.16 4.56 -0.72
CA ALA A 105 2.23 5.25 0.56
C ALA A 105 1.61 6.66 0.46
N ASP A 106 0.60 6.95 1.26
CA ASP A 106 -0.09 8.25 1.27
C ASP A 106 0.43 9.20 2.36
N ARG A 107 1.18 8.67 3.34
CA ARG A 107 1.66 9.43 4.50
C ARG A 107 3.04 8.94 4.94
N ALA A 108 3.91 9.87 5.32
CA ALA A 108 5.18 9.57 5.97
C ALA A 108 5.01 9.09 7.43
N GLY A 109 6.01 8.37 7.93
CA GLY A 109 6.12 7.82 9.28
C GLY A 109 6.22 6.30 9.30
N ASP A 110 6.27 5.73 10.50
CA ASP A 110 6.21 4.27 10.67
C ASP A 110 4.76 3.81 10.53
N LEU A 111 4.51 3.07 9.45
CA LEU A 111 3.21 2.50 9.12
C LEU A 111 3.21 1.00 9.40
N VAL A 112 2.03 0.48 9.71
CA VAL A 112 1.84 -0.94 9.99
C VAL A 112 0.77 -1.49 9.07
N ILE A 113 1.13 -2.50 8.28
CA ILE A 113 0.17 -3.37 7.62
C ILE A 113 -0.27 -4.38 8.67
N GLY A 114 -1.56 -4.38 8.98
CA GLY A 114 -2.12 -5.28 9.99
C GLY A 114 -1.97 -6.77 9.61
N PRO A 115 -2.26 -7.69 10.55
CA PRO A 115 -2.16 -9.12 10.31
C PRO A 115 -3.16 -9.56 9.22
N VAL A 116 -2.66 -10.22 8.17
CA VAL A 116 -3.50 -10.77 7.11
C VAL A 116 -4.16 -12.04 7.63
N ARG A 117 -5.47 -12.19 7.39
CA ARG A 117 -6.21 -13.39 7.85
C ARG A 117 -6.61 -14.26 6.67
N ALA A 118 -6.39 -15.57 6.77
CA ALA A 118 -6.99 -16.53 5.86
C ALA A 118 -8.04 -17.35 6.59
N ARG A 119 -9.23 -17.46 5.98
CA ARG A 119 -10.34 -18.26 6.48
C ARG A 119 -10.56 -19.46 5.58
N GLN A 120 -10.65 -20.64 6.19
CA GLN A 120 -10.99 -21.88 5.51
C GLN A 120 -11.99 -22.66 6.37
N GLY A 121 -13.23 -22.79 5.87
CA GLY A 121 -14.34 -23.32 6.64
C GLY A 121 -14.54 -22.56 7.95
N GLY A 122 -14.39 -23.27 9.08
CA GLY A 122 -14.45 -22.72 10.44
C GLY A 122 -13.10 -22.28 11.03
N GLN A 123 -11.98 -22.43 10.31
CA GLN A 123 -10.65 -22.07 10.80
C GLN A 123 -10.24 -20.68 10.29
N THR A 124 -9.53 -19.92 11.13
CA THR A 124 -8.91 -18.65 10.75
C THR A 124 -7.47 -18.62 11.23
N VAL A 125 -6.55 -18.32 10.32
CA VAL A 125 -5.12 -18.14 10.59
C VAL A 125 -4.75 -16.70 10.31
N ALA A 126 -3.88 -16.11 11.12
CA ALA A 126 -3.39 -14.76 10.95
C ALA A 126 -1.86 -14.74 10.81
N THR A 127 -1.34 -13.88 9.95
CA THR A 127 0.10 -13.58 9.89
C THR A 127 0.49 -12.59 10.97
N ASP A 128 1.79 -12.40 11.19
CA ASP A 128 2.28 -11.24 11.93
C ASP A 128 2.01 -9.94 11.15
N PRO A 129 1.85 -8.80 11.85
CA PRO A 129 1.82 -7.49 11.21
C PRO A 129 3.19 -7.15 10.59
N ILE A 130 3.17 -6.33 9.54
CA ILE A 130 4.38 -5.89 8.83
C ILE A 130 4.60 -4.40 9.06
N ALA A 131 5.71 -4.05 9.71
CA ALA A 131 6.14 -2.67 9.86
C ALA A 131 6.85 -2.17 8.59
N VAL A 132 6.53 -0.94 8.18
CA VAL A 132 7.08 -0.27 7.01
C VAL A 132 7.40 1.18 7.38
N THR A 133 8.65 1.61 7.15
CA THR A 133 9.06 3.00 7.37
C THR A 133 8.87 3.80 6.10
N VAL A 134 8.04 4.85 6.16
CA VAL A 134 7.82 5.76 5.05
C VAL A 134 8.53 7.08 5.32
N ASP A 135 9.56 7.39 4.54
CA ASP A 135 10.25 8.66 4.65
C ASP A 135 9.38 9.79 4.08
N SER A 136 9.50 10.98 4.68
CA SER A 136 9.00 12.18 4.01
C SER A 136 9.72 12.33 2.69
N ALA A 137 8.96 12.38 1.60
CA ALA A 137 9.57 12.48 0.30
C ALA A 137 10.22 13.87 0.06
N ALA A 138 9.84 14.88 0.86
CA ALA A 138 10.61 16.10 1.14
C ALA A 138 12.10 15.83 1.46
N ALA A 139 12.36 14.85 2.33
CA ALA A 139 13.71 14.47 2.74
C ALA A 139 14.44 13.71 1.62
N GLY A 140 13.72 12.90 0.84
CA GLY A 140 14.24 12.25 -0.37
C GLY A 140 14.63 13.28 -1.44
N LEU A 141 13.84 14.33 -1.64
CA LEU A 141 14.17 15.44 -2.53
C LEU A 141 15.36 16.24 -2.00
N ALA A 142 15.37 16.58 -0.70
CA ALA A 142 16.48 17.26 -0.06
C ALA A 142 17.81 16.48 -0.21
N ALA A 143 17.75 15.14 -0.18
CA ALA A 143 18.92 14.28 -0.41
C ALA A 143 19.40 14.29 -1.87
N ARG A 144 18.50 14.47 -2.85
CA ARG A 144 18.83 14.61 -4.28
C ARG A 144 19.35 16.00 -4.65
N LEU A 145 19.03 17.03 -3.87
CA LEU A 145 19.48 18.39 -4.08
C LEU A 145 20.95 18.56 -3.65
N SER A 146 21.74 19.25 -4.47
CA SER A 146 23.11 19.63 -4.12
C SER A 146 23.13 20.45 -2.80
N PRO A 147 24.20 20.39 -1.99
CA PRO A 147 24.31 21.17 -0.76
C PRO A 147 24.06 22.68 -0.99
N LEU A 148 24.52 23.17 -2.14
CA LEU A 148 24.36 24.55 -2.55
C LEU A 148 22.91 24.90 -2.92
N ALA A 149 22.20 24.01 -3.64
CA ALA A 149 20.76 24.17 -3.89
C ALA A 149 19.95 24.15 -2.58
N ARG A 150 20.30 23.26 -1.63
CA ARG A 150 19.70 23.25 -0.29
C ARG A 150 19.92 24.56 0.47
N GLY A 151 21.14 25.09 0.44
CA GLY A 151 21.46 26.39 1.03
C GLY A 151 20.59 27.51 0.46
N ARG A 152 20.39 27.53 -0.87
CA ARG A 152 19.53 28.52 -1.54
C ARG A 152 18.05 28.40 -1.19
N ILE A 153 17.52 27.18 -1.08
CA ILE A 153 16.12 26.97 -0.65
C ILE A 153 15.93 27.45 0.79
N ALA A 154 16.91 27.16 1.66
CA ALA A 154 16.89 27.61 3.05
C ALA A 154 16.90 29.15 3.15
N THR A 155 17.64 29.85 2.27
CA THR A 155 17.70 31.31 2.24
C THR A 155 16.71 31.98 1.28
N ALA A 156 15.87 31.20 0.58
CA ALA A 156 14.91 31.73 -0.39
C ALA A 156 14.05 32.82 0.27
N PRO A 157 13.93 34.02 -0.35
CA PRO A 157 13.16 35.13 0.21
C PRO A 157 11.71 34.72 0.42
N ALA A 158 11.18 34.97 1.63
CA ALA A 158 9.77 34.74 1.90
C ALA A 158 8.92 35.70 1.04
N PRO A 159 7.80 35.23 0.47
CA PRO A 159 6.98 36.05 -0.40
C PRO A 159 6.37 37.23 0.35
N LEU A 160 6.13 38.35 -0.34
CA LEU A 160 5.50 39.55 0.23
C LEU A 160 4.06 39.31 0.71
N ARG A 161 3.38 38.34 0.10
CA ARG A 161 2.01 37.91 0.44
C ARG A 161 2.00 36.42 0.76
N ASN A 162 1.24 36.03 1.78
CA ASN A 162 1.05 34.64 2.22
C ASN A 162 -0.38 34.13 2.00
N ASP A 163 -1.28 34.96 1.47
CA ASP A 163 -2.68 34.61 1.15
C ASP A 163 -2.84 33.85 -0.18
N ARG A 164 -1.76 33.66 -0.93
CA ARG A 164 -1.78 33.13 -2.30
C ARG A 164 -0.51 32.35 -2.62
N VAL A 165 -0.57 31.59 -3.71
CA VAL A 165 0.63 30.95 -4.26
C VAL A 165 1.60 32.03 -4.75
N ALA A 166 2.86 31.92 -4.36
CA ALA A 166 3.92 32.79 -4.83
C ALA A 166 5.03 31.97 -5.49
N LEU A 167 5.61 32.50 -6.57
CA LEU A 167 6.74 31.88 -7.26
C LEU A 167 7.98 32.75 -7.06
N THR A 168 9.10 32.11 -6.73
CA THR A 168 10.40 32.75 -6.57
C THR A 168 11.42 31.97 -7.36
N VAL A 169 12.11 32.64 -8.29
CA VAL A 169 13.25 32.06 -9.00
C VAL A 169 14.52 32.67 -8.42
N THR A 170 15.43 31.81 -7.95
CA THR A 170 16.72 32.21 -7.40
C THR A 170 17.80 31.83 -8.40
N LEU A 171 18.53 32.84 -8.84
CA LEU A 171 19.70 32.70 -9.69
C LEU A 171 20.98 32.88 -8.84
N PRO A 172 22.10 32.24 -9.20
CA PRO A 172 23.38 32.40 -8.52
C PRO A 172 23.92 33.84 -8.53
N GLY A 173 23.61 34.58 -9.60
CA GLY A 173 24.03 35.94 -9.86
C GLY A 173 23.29 36.50 -11.08
N ASP A 174 23.51 37.78 -11.36
CA ASP A 174 22.99 38.53 -12.52
C ASP A 174 23.93 38.48 -13.74
N THR A 175 25.16 38.02 -13.55
CA THR A 175 26.18 37.83 -14.58
C THR A 175 26.78 36.43 -14.49
N VAL A 176 27.16 35.88 -15.64
CA VAL A 176 27.73 34.53 -15.77
C VAL A 176 28.86 34.54 -16.80
N ILE A 177 29.83 33.65 -16.64
CA ILE A 177 30.90 33.44 -17.60
C ILE A 177 30.47 32.35 -18.60
N VAL A 178 30.86 32.47 -19.87
CA VAL A 178 30.59 31.44 -20.88
C VAL A 178 31.17 30.10 -20.44
N GLY A 179 30.34 29.05 -20.48
CA GLY A 179 30.71 27.70 -20.03
C GLY A 179 30.63 27.48 -18.51
N GLN A 180 30.20 28.49 -17.74
CA GLN A 180 29.95 28.34 -16.31
C GLN A 180 28.66 27.55 -16.06
N GLN A 181 28.75 26.54 -15.21
CA GLN A 181 27.58 25.84 -14.72
C GLN A 181 26.75 26.75 -13.79
N LEU A 182 25.45 26.84 -14.06
CA LEU A 182 24.51 27.65 -13.29
C LEU A 182 23.37 26.79 -12.71
N ASP A 183 23.23 26.82 -11.39
CA ASP A 183 22.13 26.19 -10.67
C ASP A 183 20.95 27.16 -10.51
N ILE A 184 19.91 26.95 -11.31
CA ILE A 184 18.64 27.68 -11.23
C ILE A 184 17.71 26.94 -10.26
N VAL A 185 17.14 27.66 -9.30
CA VAL A 185 16.17 27.10 -8.35
C VAL A 185 14.88 27.91 -8.40
N ALA A 186 13.77 27.26 -8.74
CA ALA A 186 12.44 27.84 -8.63
C ALA A 186 11.72 27.24 -7.42
N ALA A 187 11.23 28.10 -6.52
CA ALA A 187 10.41 27.72 -5.39
C ALA A 187 8.98 28.25 -5.58
N ALA A 188 7.99 27.37 -5.49
CA ALA A 188 6.60 27.77 -5.35
C ALA A 188 6.18 27.63 -3.88
N TRP A 189 5.69 28.72 -3.32
CA TRP A 189 5.22 28.82 -1.95
C TRP A 189 3.71 28.66 -1.94
N PHE A 190 3.21 27.64 -1.26
CA PHE A 190 1.79 27.36 -1.13
C PHE A 190 1.36 27.57 0.32
N PRO A 191 0.31 28.37 0.60
CA PRO A 191 -0.34 28.35 1.89
C PRO A 191 -0.81 26.92 2.18
N ARG A 192 -0.51 26.40 3.37
CA ARG A 192 -0.75 24.99 3.71
C ARG A 192 -2.23 24.60 3.57
N GLU A 193 -3.11 25.52 3.93
CA GLU A 193 -4.56 25.41 3.88
C GLU A 193 -5.04 25.29 2.43
N LEU A 194 -4.48 26.11 1.53
CA LEU A 194 -4.74 26.01 0.10
C LEU A 194 -4.23 24.69 -0.47
N ARG A 195 -3.01 24.28 -0.07
CA ARG A 195 -2.43 23.00 -0.50
C ARG A 195 -3.29 21.81 -0.07
N ALA A 196 -3.81 21.82 1.15
CA ALA A 196 -4.66 20.74 1.68
C ALA A 196 -5.98 20.58 0.90
N GLN A 197 -6.44 21.63 0.22
CA GLN A 197 -7.62 21.61 -0.63
C GLN A 197 -7.34 21.05 -2.04
N LEU A 198 -6.07 20.97 -2.46
CA LEU A 198 -5.71 20.45 -3.78
C LEU A 198 -5.86 18.93 -3.82
N ARG A 199 -6.58 18.43 -4.83
CA ARG A 199 -6.72 16.97 -5.09
C ARG A 199 -5.46 16.32 -5.65
N ARG A 200 -4.57 17.13 -6.24
CA ARG A 200 -3.30 16.68 -6.84
C ARG A 200 -2.20 17.63 -6.41
N ALA A 201 -0.98 17.11 -6.31
CA ALA A 201 0.16 17.94 -6.05
C ALA A 201 0.37 18.97 -7.17
N PRO A 202 0.82 20.20 -6.83
CA PRO A 202 1.20 21.17 -7.84
C PRO A 202 2.41 20.67 -8.63
N ILE A 203 2.41 20.96 -9.93
CA ILE A 203 3.52 20.66 -10.83
C ILE A 203 4.24 21.98 -11.10
N ILE A 204 5.54 22.01 -10.82
CA ILE A 204 6.42 23.11 -11.20
C ILE A 204 7.29 22.63 -12.35
N THR A 205 7.30 23.40 -13.43
CA THR A 205 8.22 23.20 -14.55
C THR A 205 9.13 24.41 -14.68
N LEU A 206 10.41 24.14 -14.84
CA LEU A 206 11.39 25.12 -15.30
C LEU A 206 11.55 24.92 -16.81
N GLN A 207 11.43 26.01 -17.56
CA GLN A 207 11.77 26.00 -18.98
C GLN A 207 13.24 26.36 -19.12
N THR A 208 13.97 25.61 -19.95
CA THR A 208 15.35 25.96 -20.29
C THR A 208 15.34 27.32 -21.01
N PRO A 209 16.10 28.32 -20.52
CA PRO A 209 16.22 29.60 -21.19
C PRO A 209 16.81 29.45 -22.61
N GLU A 210 16.51 30.39 -23.51
CA GLU A 210 17.11 30.39 -24.84
C GLU A 210 18.62 30.64 -24.79
N GLY A 211 19.37 30.03 -25.71
CA GLY A 211 20.82 30.23 -25.82
C GLY A 211 21.68 29.48 -24.80
N VAL A 212 21.06 28.67 -23.92
CA VAL A 212 21.75 27.79 -22.97
C VAL A 212 21.27 26.35 -23.17
N TRP A 213 22.12 25.39 -22.83
CA TRP A 213 21.72 23.99 -22.72
C TRP A 213 21.65 23.61 -21.25
N GLY A 214 20.64 22.81 -20.89
CA GLY A 214 20.42 22.44 -19.51
C GLY A 214 19.83 21.04 -19.38
N TYR A 215 20.09 20.44 -18.23
CA TYR A 215 19.45 19.19 -17.83
C TYR A 215 18.28 19.53 -16.93
N PRO A 216 17.04 19.10 -17.24
CA PRO A 216 15.93 19.26 -16.32
C PRO A 216 16.28 18.54 -15.02
N GLY A 217 16.33 19.27 -13.90
CA GLY A 217 16.41 18.63 -12.59
C GLY A 217 15.06 18.01 -12.24
N ALA A 218 15.08 17.08 -11.28
CA ALA A 218 13.88 16.37 -10.86
C ALA A 218 12.76 17.37 -10.52
N ALA A 219 11.62 17.28 -11.20
CA ALA A 219 10.42 18.03 -10.84
C ALA A 219 9.79 17.35 -9.62
N PRO A 220 9.85 17.94 -8.41
CA PRO A 220 9.21 17.33 -7.28
C PRO A 220 7.72 17.57 -7.37
N ALA A 221 6.96 16.49 -7.26
CA ALA A 221 5.53 16.55 -7.02
C ALA A 221 5.22 16.77 -5.52
N GLU A 222 6.20 17.19 -4.70
CA GLU A 222 6.11 17.12 -3.25
C GLU A 222 6.75 18.33 -2.56
N VAL A 223 6.34 18.53 -1.30
CA VAL A 223 6.82 19.64 -0.48
C VAL A 223 8.31 19.44 -0.19
N ALA A 224 9.16 20.31 -0.69
CA ALA A 224 10.60 20.33 -0.44
C ALA A 224 10.94 20.84 0.98
N ALA A 225 10.15 21.79 1.49
CA ALA A 225 10.32 22.37 2.82
C ALA A 225 9.01 23.01 3.30
N SER A 226 8.84 23.23 4.60
CA SER A 226 7.75 24.05 5.14
C SER A 226 8.33 25.17 5.98
N ARG A 227 7.77 26.37 5.88
CA ARG A 227 8.23 27.56 6.61
C ARG A 227 7.05 28.36 7.16
N LEU A 228 7.17 28.81 8.40
CA LEU A 228 6.25 29.78 8.98
C LEU A 228 6.59 31.18 8.45
N VAL A 229 5.68 31.78 7.71
CA VAL A 229 5.84 33.12 7.10
C VAL A 229 4.70 34.00 7.59
N ARG A 230 5.03 35.04 8.37
CA ARG A 230 4.07 35.99 8.93
C ARG A 230 2.87 35.31 9.65
N GLY A 231 3.15 34.24 10.38
CA GLY A 231 2.13 33.51 11.17
C GLY A 231 1.40 32.40 10.41
N GLU A 232 1.62 32.23 9.11
CA GLU A 232 1.00 31.17 8.31
C GLU A 232 2.03 30.15 7.83
N TRP A 233 1.65 28.87 7.83
CA TRP A 233 2.50 27.81 7.32
C TRP A 233 2.46 27.78 5.80
N MET A 234 3.63 27.91 5.21
CA MET A 234 3.84 27.84 3.76
C MET A 234 4.61 26.56 3.43
N ASP A 235 4.08 25.75 2.53
CA ASP A 235 4.74 24.57 1.98
C ASP A 235 5.42 24.96 0.65
N LEU A 236 6.72 24.68 0.54
CA LEU A 236 7.56 25.01 -0.61
C LEU A 236 7.67 23.80 -1.51
N PHE A 237 7.45 23.99 -2.81
CA PHE A 237 7.75 23.03 -3.87
C PHE A 237 8.91 23.60 -4.70
N VAL A 238 9.88 22.78 -5.09
CA VAL A 238 11.14 23.29 -5.66
C VAL A 238 11.54 22.61 -6.95
N ALA A 239 11.50 23.30 -8.07
CA ALA A 239 12.18 22.84 -9.28
C ALA A 239 13.65 23.30 -9.26
N HIS A 240 14.56 22.42 -9.64
CA HIS A 240 15.98 22.72 -9.81
C HIS A 240 16.37 22.42 -11.26
N GLN A 241 17.24 23.23 -11.84
CA GLN A 241 17.79 23.02 -13.16
C GLN A 241 19.26 23.43 -13.17
N VAL A 242 20.08 22.65 -13.86
CA VAL A 242 21.48 23.00 -14.14
C VAL A 242 21.57 23.41 -15.60
N VAL A 243 22.09 24.61 -15.87
CA VAL A 243 22.32 25.14 -17.23
C VAL A 243 23.78 25.52 -17.43
N PHE A 244 24.22 25.62 -18.69
CA PHE A 244 25.58 25.96 -19.11
C PHE A 244 25.59 26.92 -20.30
#